data_AF-A0A6A9QLP7-F1
#
_entry.id   AF-A0A6A9QLP7-F1
#
_cell.length_a   1.000
_cell.length_b   1.000
_cell.length_c   1.000
_cell.angle_alpha   90.00
_cell.angle_beta   90.00
_cell.angle_gamma   90.00
#
_symmetry.space_group_name_H-M   'P 1'
#
loop_
_entity.id
_entity.type
_entity.pdbx_description
1 polymer ?
#
loop_
_entity_poly.entity_id
_entity_poly.type
_entity_poly.pdbx_seq_one_letter_code
_entity_poly.pdbx_strand_id
1 'polypeptide(L)'
;MFGKKKATLADVLTNIKIARNRVRIYKNRMKDRIEKYNQMSERNFGRFTAVSIEYMKEAEQLQRIIQFLNTIDILLEMAEIKIETIIYIGYIVNEAPAVMEAIRELKKQMGGVPELSVMLEDIYAGFYASLDMPQDMKIRSTEEGKKVLEEAQKISESREEKLIS
;
A
#
# COMPACT_ATOMS: atom_id res chain seq x y z
N MET A 1 18.25 31.51 5.10
CA MET A 1 16.91 30.91 5.16
C MET A 1 16.99 29.53 4.54
N PHE A 2 16.87 28.46 5.34
CA PHE A 2 16.85 27.10 4.80
C PHE A 2 15.49 26.83 4.16
N GLY A 3 15.42 26.81 2.83
CA GLY A 3 14.20 26.46 2.10
C GLY A 3 13.77 25.04 2.47
N LYS A 4 12.51 24.86 2.85
CA LYS A 4 11.96 23.52 3.10
C LYS A 4 12.14 22.66 1.85
N LYS A 5 12.94 21.60 1.96
CA LYS A 5 13.10 20.57 0.92
C LYS A 5 11.71 20.06 0.53
N LYS A 6 11.38 20.06 -0.77
CA LYS A 6 10.12 19.48 -1.25
C LYS A 6 10.09 17.99 -0.90
N ALA A 7 8.99 17.51 -0.34
CA ALA A 7 8.82 16.11 -0.01
C ALA A 7 8.85 15.25 -1.28
N THR A 8 9.60 14.16 -1.24
CA THR A 8 9.71 13.17 -2.33
C THR A 8 8.72 12.03 -2.14
N LEU A 9 8.46 11.24 -3.19
CA LEU A 9 7.65 10.01 -3.06
C LEU A 9 8.24 9.01 -2.06
N ALA A 10 9.58 8.96 -1.94
CA ALA A 10 10.25 8.14 -0.94
C ALA A 10 9.97 8.62 0.50
N ASP A 11 9.91 9.95 0.71
CA ASP A 11 9.52 10.51 2.01
C ASP A 11 8.05 10.17 2.34
N VAL A 12 7.15 10.25 1.35
CA VAL A 12 5.74 9.87 1.52
C VAL A 12 5.60 8.38 1.84
N LEU A 13 6.30 7.50 1.11
CA LEU A 13 6.32 6.07 1.38
C LEU A 13 6.80 5.76 2.80
N THR A 14 7.86 6.42 3.24
CA THR A 14 8.39 6.28 4.60
C THR A 14 7.34 6.69 5.64
N ASN A 15 6.64 7.81 5.42
CA ASN A 15 5.58 8.27 6.30
C ASN A 15 4.40 7.30 6.36
N ILE A 16 4.01 6.69 5.24
CA ILE A 16 2.97 5.65 5.19
C ILE A 16 3.38 4.43 6.03
N LYS A 17 4.61 3.94 5.86
CA LYS A 17 5.14 2.81 6.64
C LYS A 17 5.14 3.11 8.14
N ILE A 18 5.54 4.33 8.54
CA ILE A 18 5.46 4.79 9.93
C ILE A 18 4.01 4.83 10.41
N ALA A 19 3.08 5.36 9.61
CA ALA A 19 1.67 5.42 9.96
C ALA A 19 1.06 4.02 10.16
N ARG A 20 1.37 3.07 9.28
CA ARG A 20 0.94 1.66 9.42
C ARG A 20 1.45 1.04 10.73
N ASN A 21 2.73 1.27 11.06
CA ASN A 21 3.28 0.78 12.33
C ASN A 21 2.54 1.39 13.54
N ARG A 22 2.24 2.70 13.49
CA ARG A 22 1.45 3.35 14.55
C ARG A 22 0.04 2.77 14.66
N VAL A 23 -0.65 2.53 13.54
CA VAL A 23 -1.98 1.88 13.51
C VAL A 23 -1.90 0.49 14.15
N ARG A 24 -0.88 -0.30 13.84
CA ARG A 24 -0.65 -1.62 14.46
C ARG A 24 -0.46 -1.53 15.98
N ILE A 25 0.35 -0.58 16.45
CA ILE A 25 0.55 -0.34 17.89
C ILE A 25 -0.76 0.05 18.57
N TYR A 26 -1.55 0.94 17.96
CA TYR A 26 -2.86 1.33 18.50
C TYR A 26 -3.82 0.15 18.57
N LYS A 27 -3.91 -0.65 17.51
CA LYS A 27 -4.73 -1.87 17.49
C LYS A 27 -4.38 -2.82 18.62
N ASN A 28 -3.09 -3.10 18.83
CA ASN A 28 -2.66 -3.99 19.91
C ASN A 28 -3.07 -3.46 21.29
N ARG A 29 -2.88 -2.15 21.54
CA ARG A 29 -3.31 -1.52 22.80
C ARG A 29 -4.83 -1.62 23.01
N MET A 30 -5.62 -1.53 21.95
CA MET A 30 -7.08 -1.68 22.06
C MET A 30 -7.47 -3.13 22.33
N LYS A 31 -6.80 -4.11 21.70
CA LYS A 31 -7.00 -5.53 22.00
C LYS A 31 -6.69 -5.85 23.46
N ASP A 32 -5.57 -5.37 23.99
CA ASP A 32 -5.19 -5.56 25.40
C ASP A 32 -6.23 -4.95 26.36
N ARG A 33 -6.87 -3.83 25.97
CA ARG A 33 -7.93 -3.19 26.76
C ARG A 33 -9.24 -3.97 26.69
N ILE A 34 -9.63 -4.47 25.51
CA ILE A 34 -10.79 -5.34 25.33
C ILE A 34 -10.66 -6.58 26.21
N GLU A 35 -9.49 -7.23 26.20
CA GLU A 35 -9.26 -8.41 27.03
C GLU A 35 -9.44 -8.10 28.51
N LYS A 36 -8.92 -6.96 28.98
CA LYS A 36 -9.12 -6.50 30.37
C LYS A 36 -10.59 -6.24 30.69
N TYR A 37 -11.35 -5.59 29.80
CA TYR A 37 -12.77 -5.34 30.01
C TYR A 37 -13.58 -6.64 30.03
N ASN A 38 -13.26 -7.60 29.16
CA ASN A 38 -13.89 -8.92 29.17
C ASN A 38 -13.63 -9.64 30.51
N GLN A 39 -12.37 -9.69 30.97
CA GLN A 39 -12.02 -10.28 32.27
C GLN A 39 -12.73 -9.57 33.44
N MET A 40 -12.84 -8.24 33.41
CA MET A 40 -13.57 -7.48 34.43
C MET A 40 -15.07 -7.75 34.37
N SER A 41 -15.65 -7.91 33.19
CA SER A 41 -17.06 -8.25 33.02
C SER A 41 -17.37 -9.62 33.61
N GLU A 42 -16.57 -10.64 33.28
CA GLU A 42 -16.72 -12.02 33.79
C GLU A 42 -16.63 -12.07 35.31
N ARG A 43 -15.68 -11.35 35.92
CA ARG A 43 -15.51 -11.30 37.39
C ARG A 43 -16.68 -10.66 38.12
N ASN A 44 -17.38 -9.72 37.48
CA ASN A 44 -18.51 -9.00 38.06
C ASN A 44 -19.86 -9.65 37.70
N PHE A 45 -19.85 -10.68 36.86
CA PHE A 45 -21.05 -11.39 36.46
C PHE A 45 -21.74 -12.02 37.68
N GLY A 46 -23.07 -11.86 37.76
CA GLY A 46 -23.90 -12.39 38.85
C GLY A 46 -23.90 -11.56 40.14
N ARG A 47 -22.80 -10.91 40.53
CA ARG A 47 -22.72 -10.09 41.76
C ARG A 47 -22.97 -8.61 41.53
N PHE A 48 -22.46 -8.07 40.41
CA PHE A 48 -22.62 -6.67 40.02
C PHE A 48 -22.95 -6.60 38.52
N THR A 49 -24.12 -7.13 38.14
CA THR A 49 -24.55 -7.26 36.74
C THR A 49 -24.52 -5.94 35.97
N ALA A 50 -24.92 -4.83 36.58
CA ALA A 50 -24.86 -3.52 35.93
C ALA A 50 -23.42 -3.14 35.53
N VAL A 51 -22.45 -3.37 36.41
CA VAL A 51 -21.02 -3.10 36.17
C VAL A 51 -20.46 -4.03 35.10
N SER A 52 -20.84 -5.32 35.12
CA SER A 52 -20.46 -6.29 34.09
C SER A 52 -20.94 -5.87 32.70
N ILE A 53 -22.18 -5.35 32.58
CA ILE A 53 -22.74 -4.84 31.32
C ILE A 53 -21.98 -3.60 30.84
N GLU A 54 -21.58 -2.69 31.73
CA GLU A 54 -20.80 -1.51 31.32
C GLU A 54 -19.45 -1.90 30.71
N TYR A 55 -18.73 -2.85 31.31
CA TYR A 55 -17.48 -3.33 30.73
C TYR A 55 -17.66 -3.99 29.35
N MET A 56 -18.77 -4.72 29.12
CA MET A 56 -19.06 -5.27 27.79
C MET A 56 -19.29 -4.16 26.76
N LYS A 57 -20.00 -3.09 27.12
CA LYS A 57 -20.22 -1.93 26.23
C LYS A 57 -18.91 -1.24 25.87
N GLU A 58 -18.00 -1.06 26.83
CA GLU A 58 -16.67 -0.49 26.58
C GLU A 58 -15.84 -1.39 25.63
N ALA A 59 -15.87 -2.71 25.84
CA ALA A 59 -15.22 -3.67 24.95
C ALA A 59 -15.78 -3.58 23.51
N GLU A 60 -17.10 -3.50 23.36
CA GLU A 60 -17.78 -3.38 22.06
C GLU A 60 -17.42 -2.07 21.34
N GLN A 61 -17.32 -0.96 22.06
CA GLN A 61 -16.85 0.31 21.50
C GLN A 61 -15.41 0.21 20.98
N LEU A 62 -14.51 -0.41 21.74
CA LEU A 62 -13.14 -0.64 21.30
C LEU A 62 -13.06 -1.57 20.08
N GLN A 63 -13.96 -2.56 19.97
CA GLN A 63 -14.03 -3.44 18.80
C GLN A 63 -14.40 -2.65 17.54
N ARG A 64 -15.38 -1.74 17.61
CA ARG A 64 -15.71 -0.83 16.49
C ARG A 64 -14.52 0.04 16.09
N ILE A 65 -13.75 0.53 17.06
CA ILE A 65 -12.53 1.31 16.78
C ILE A 65 -11.48 0.44 16.07
N ILE A 66 -11.31 -0.81 16.46
CA ILE A 66 -10.39 -1.75 15.78
C ILE A 66 -10.81 -1.97 14.34
N GLN A 67 -12.11 -2.13 14.06
CA GLN A 67 -12.61 -2.28 12.68
C GLN A 67 -12.28 -1.05 11.82
N PHE A 68 -12.49 0.14 12.36
CA PHE A 68 -12.09 1.38 11.68
C PHE A 68 -10.56 1.43 11.42
N LEU A 69 -9.74 1.04 12.40
CA LEU A 69 -8.29 0.97 12.26
C LEU A 69 -7.84 -0.08 11.23
N ASN A 70 -8.60 -1.17 11.04
CA ASN A 70 -8.33 -2.16 10.00
C ASN A 70 -8.51 -1.56 8.61
N THR A 71 -9.60 -0.82 8.37
CA THR A 71 -9.83 -0.12 7.11
C THR A 71 -8.72 0.89 6.81
N ILE A 72 -8.25 1.63 7.82
CA ILE A 72 -7.10 2.54 7.67
C ILE A 72 -5.83 1.77 7.26
N ASP A 73 -5.51 0.66 7.95
CA ASP A 73 -4.32 -0.14 7.64
C ASP A 73 -4.33 -0.62 6.19
N ILE A 74 -5.49 -1.05 5.68
CA ILE A 74 -5.66 -1.49 4.29
C ILE A 74 -5.49 -0.33 3.32
N LEU A 75 -6.09 0.83 3.57
CA LEU A 75 -5.89 2.00 2.70
C LEU A 75 -4.43 2.43 2.63
N LEU A 76 -3.72 2.39 3.77
CA LEU A 76 -2.29 2.69 3.83
C LEU A 76 -1.46 1.62 3.10
N GLU A 77 -1.82 0.34 3.21
CA GLU A 77 -1.21 -0.77 2.46
C GLU A 77 -1.39 -0.59 0.95
N MET A 78 -2.59 -0.25 0.50
CA MET A 78 -2.86 0.03 -0.91
C MET A 78 -2.02 1.21 -1.40
N ALA A 79 -1.94 2.29 -0.63
CA ALA A 79 -1.12 3.45 -0.97
C ALA A 79 0.38 3.11 -1.03
N GLU A 80 0.89 2.34 -0.07
CA GLU A 80 2.27 1.85 -0.03
C GLU A 80 2.63 1.11 -1.32
N ILE A 81 1.82 0.11 -1.70
CA ILE A 81 2.04 -0.69 -2.91
C ILE A 81 2.05 0.18 -4.17
N LYS A 82 1.10 1.12 -4.29
CA LYS A 82 1.02 1.99 -5.48
C LYS A 82 2.22 2.94 -5.57
N ILE A 83 2.67 3.52 -4.45
CA ILE A 83 3.83 4.41 -4.45
C ILE A 83 5.12 3.64 -4.73
N GLU A 84 5.31 2.46 -4.15
CA GLU A 84 6.45 1.59 -4.47
C GLU A 84 6.48 1.23 -5.95
N THR A 85 5.32 0.89 -6.51
CA THR A 85 5.20 0.60 -7.95
C THR A 85 5.60 1.79 -8.82
N ILE A 86 5.17 3.01 -8.48
CA ILE A 86 5.57 4.22 -9.21
C ILE A 86 7.09 4.43 -9.14
N ILE A 87 7.67 4.26 -7.95
CA ILE A 87 9.12 4.38 -7.76
C ILE A 87 9.87 3.33 -8.61
N TYR A 88 9.43 2.06 -8.60
CA TYR A 88 10.03 0.99 -9.39
C TYR A 88 9.92 1.22 -10.89
N ILE A 89 8.75 1.65 -11.38
CA ILE A 89 8.59 2.03 -12.79
C ILE A 89 9.57 3.15 -13.14
N GLY A 90 9.71 4.14 -12.25
CA GLY A 90 10.70 5.20 -12.41
C GLY A 90 12.12 4.65 -12.58
N TYR A 91 12.56 3.70 -11.76
CA TYR A 91 13.87 3.07 -11.91
C TYR A 91 13.99 2.30 -13.24
N ILE A 92 13.02 1.44 -13.55
CA ILE A 92 13.02 0.61 -14.76
C ILE A 92 13.09 1.46 -16.02
N VAL A 93 12.27 2.52 -16.11
CA VAL A 93 12.25 3.42 -17.27
C VAL A 93 13.57 4.15 -17.46
N ASN A 94 14.27 4.50 -16.37
CA ASN A 94 15.57 5.17 -16.45
C ASN A 94 16.72 4.21 -16.75
N GLU A 95 16.61 2.92 -16.38
CA GLU A 95 17.65 1.91 -16.60
C GLU A 95 17.51 1.20 -17.96
N ALA A 96 16.28 1.01 -18.46
CA ALA A 96 16.03 0.31 -19.72
C ALA A 96 16.79 0.89 -20.94
N PRO A 97 16.92 2.23 -21.11
CA PRO A 97 17.70 2.80 -22.21
C PRO A 97 19.17 2.33 -22.23
N ALA A 98 19.79 2.11 -21.07
CA ALA A 98 21.18 1.63 -21.01
C ALA A 98 21.31 0.20 -21.57
N VAL A 99 20.31 -0.65 -21.33
CA VAL A 99 20.23 -2.00 -21.91
C VAL A 99 20.04 -1.92 -23.43
N MET A 100 19.21 -1.00 -23.91
CA MET A 100 18.98 -0.79 -25.34
C MET A 100 20.22 -0.27 -26.06
N GLU A 101 20.97 0.63 -25.43
CA GLU A 101 22.27 1.07 -25.96
C GLU A 101 23.30 -0.07 -25.96
N ALA A 102 23.28 -0.97 -24.96
CA ALA A 102 24.11 -2.17 -24.98
C ALA A 102 23.75 -3.11 -26.14
N ILE A 103 22.45 -3.29 -26.45
CA ILE A 103 21.98 -4.03 -27.63
C ILE A 103 22.51 -3.39 -28.92
N ARG A 104 22.44 -2.06 -29.02
CA ARG A 104 22.95 -1.31 -30.16
C ARG A 104 24.47 -1.43 -30.31
N GLU A 105 25.20 -1.46 -29.21
CA GLU A 105 26.66 -1.65 -29.22
C GLU A 105 27.03 -3.08 -29.63
N LEU A 106 26.31 -4.09 -29.13
CA LEU A 106 26.47 -5.48 -29.56
C LEU A 106 26.28 -5.62 -31.07
N LYS A 107 25.24 -4.99 -31.64
CA LYS A 107 25.01 -4.97 -33.09
C LYS A 107 26.23 -4.48 -33.88
N LYS A 108 26.94 -3.45 -33.40
CA LYS A 108 28.15 -2.93 -34.06
C LYS A 108 29.30 -3.94 -34.05
N GLN A 109 29.39 -4.75 -33.00
CA GLN A 109 30.44 -5.76 -32.82
C GLN A 109 30.19 -7.04 -33.61
N MET A 110 28.94 -7.34 -33.98
CA MET A 110 28.53 -8.62 -34.60
C MET A 110 29.01 -8.85 -36.03
N GLY A 111 29.73 -7.92 -36.65
CA GLY A 111 30.60 -8.23 -37.80
C GLY A 111 29.93 -9.01 -38.95
N GLY A 112 28.72 -8.62 -39.36
CA GLY A 112 28.17 -9.04 -40.66
C GLY A 112 27.23 -10.24 -40.68
N VAL A 113 26.51 -10.55 -39.58
CA VAL A 113 25.31 -11.43 -39.63
C VAL A 113 24.06 -10.56 -39.89
N PRO A 114 23.58 -10.43 -41.14
CA PRO A 114 22.57 -9.43 -41.48
C PRO A 114 21.21 -9.68 -40.80
N GLU A 115 20.80 -10.94 -40.66
CA GLU A 115 19.52 -11.31 -40.07
C GLU A 115 19.44 -10.88 -38.60
N LEU A 116 20.51 -11.12 -37.84
CA LEU A 116 20.58 -10.71 -36.43
C LEU A 116 20.70 -9.18 -36.30
N SER A 117 21.42 -8.54 -37.21
CA SER A 117 21.55 -7.08 -37.23
C SER A 117 20.18 -6.39 -37.41
N VAL A 118 19.34 -6.91 -38.32
CA VAL A 118 17.98 -6.41 -38.54
C VAL A 118 17.11 -6.68 -37.32
N MET A 119 17.13 -7.91 -36.78
CA MET A 119 16.37 -8.26 -35.58
C MET A 119 16.67 -7.32 -34.39
N LEU A 120 17.95 -7.03 -34.15
CA LEU A 120 18.35 -6.14 -33.06
C LEU A 120 17.96 -4.68 -33.31
N GLU A 121 17.97 -4.23 -34.57
CA GLU A 121 17.47 -2.89 -34.94
C GLU A 121 15.96 -2.78 -34.72
N ASP A 122 15.19 -3.79 -35.11
CA ASP A 122 13.74 -3.80 -34.92
C ASP A 122 13.38 -3.76 -33.43
N ILE A 123 14.12 -4.48 -32.58
CA ILE A 123 13.97 -4.44 -31.12
C ILE A 123 14.32 -3.04 -30.58
N TYR A 124 15.42 -2.45 -31.05
CA TYR A 124 15.84 -1.10 -30.65
C TYR A 124 14.79 -0.04 -31.04
N ALA A 125 14.42 0.02 -32.32
CA ALA A 125 13.44 0.96 -32.82
C ALA A 125 12.06 0.74 -32.19
N GLY A 126 11.64 -0.52 -32.03
CA GLY A 126 10.39 -0.91 -31.40
C GLY A 126 10.29 -0.44 -29.94
N PHE A 127 11.37 -0.57 -29.17
CA PHE A 127 11.43 -0.05 -27.80
C PHE A 127 11.14 1.46 -27.77
N TYR A 128 11.90 2.27 -28.51
CA TYR A 128 11.73 3.73 -28.48
C TYR A 128 10.41 4.19 -29.08
N ALA A 129 9.89 3.50 -30.09
CA ALA A 129 8.57 3.79 -30.68
C ALA A 129 7.42 3.44 -29.71
N SER A 130 7.62 2.49 -28.81
CA SER A 130 6.63 2.03 -27.83
C SER A 130 6.64 2.79 -26.50
N LEU A 131 7.59 3.70 -26.29
CA LEU A 131 7.68 4.52 -25.07
C LEU A 131 6.53 5.53 -25.01
N ASP A 132 5.36 5.06 -24.59
CA ASP A 132 4.23 5.91 -24.23
C ASP A 132 4.35 6.23 -22.72
N MET A 133 5.17 7.24 -22.41
CA MET A 133 5.35 7.69 -21.03
C MET A 133 4.02 8.25 -20.51
N PRO A 134 3.53 7.82 -19.33
CA PRO A 134 2.25 8.28 -18.80
C PRO A 134 2.16 9.82 -18.79
N GLN A 135 1.30 10.35 -19.66
CA GLN A 135 0.95 11.76 -19.76
C GLN A 135 0.12 12.13 -18.52
N ASP A 136 0.77 12.79 -17.57
CA ASP A 136 0.23 13.42 -16.35
C ASP A 136 -0.53 12.54 -15.35
N MET A 137 -0.15 12.64 -14.07
CA MET A 137 -0.97 12.15 -12.97
C MET A 137 -2.28 12.93 -12.90
N LYS A 138 -3.36 12.38 -13.45
CA LYS A 138 -4.71 12.95 -13.30
C LYS A 138 -5.19 12.75 -11.87
N ILE A 139 -5.42 13.84 -11.16
CA ILE A 139 -6.14 13.81 -9.87
C ILE A 139 -7.56 13.35 -10.18
N ARG A 140 -7.92 12.21 -9.61
CA ARG A 140 -9.21 11.54 -9.79
C ARG A 140 -10.29 12.15 -8.90
N SER A 141 -11.54 11.92 -9.28
CA SER A 141 -12.71 12.47 -8.60
C SER A 141 -12.98 11.85 -7.23
N THR A 142 -13.74 12.54 -6.37
CA THR A 142 -14.16 12.04 -5.05
C THR A 142 -14.93 10.72 -5.12
N GLU A 143 -15.67 10.46 -6.20
CA GLU A 143 -16.42 9.21 -6.40
C GLU A 143 -15.51 7.99 -6.58
N GLU A 144 -14.38 8.14 -7.27
CA GLU A 144 -13.38 7.07 -7.37
C GLU A 144 -12.73 6.80 -6.00
N GLY A 145 -12.54 7.85 -5.19
CA GLY A 145 -12.09 7.71 -3.81
C GLY A 145 -13.05 6.90 -2.92
N LYS A 146 -14.36 7.09 -3.09
CA LYS A 146 -15.38 6.29 -2.37
C LYS A 146 -15.30 4.81 -2.72
N LYS A 147 -15.11 4.46 -3.99
CA LYS A 147 -14.96 3.06 -4.43
C LYS A 147 -13.75 2.39 -3.78
N VAL A 148 -12.63 3.11 -3.67
CA VAL A 148 -11.42 2.60 -3.00
C VAL A 148 -11.66 2.39 -1.50
N LEU A 149 -12.41 3.29 -0.85
CA LEU A 149 -12.79 3.12 0.55
C LEU A 149 -13.70 1.90 0.76
N GLU A 150 -14.71 1.72 -0.10
CA GLU A 150 -15.60 0.55 -0.06
C GLU A 150 -14.83 -0.76 -0.28
N GLU A 151 -13.87 -0.77 -1.20
CA GLU A 151 -12.99 -1.91 -1.43
C GLU A 151 -12.16 -2.22 -0.18
N ALA A 152 -11.58 -1.21 0.46
CA ALA A 152 -10.81 -1.38 1.68
C ALA A 152 -11.66 -1.95 2.84
N GLN A 153 -12.92 -1.52 2.96
CA GLN A 153 -13.87 -2.05 3.95
C GLN A 153 -14.16 -3.53 3.68
N LYS A 154 -14.48 -3.90 2.44
CA LYS A 154 -14.71 -5.32 2.05
C LYS A 154 -13.49 -6.20 2.32
N ILE A 155 -12.30 -5.71 2.02
CA ILE A 155 -11.06 -6.43 2.32
C ILE A 155 -10.90 -6.62 3.83
N SER A 156 -11.21 -5.59 4.64
CA SER A 156 -11.15 -5.67 6.10
C SER A 156 -12.06 -6.76 6.64
N GLU A 157 -13.32 -6.77 6.21
CA GLU A 157 -14.33 -7.76 6.61
C GLU A 157 -13.85 -9.18 6.23
N SER A 158 -13.40 -9.37 4.99
CA SER A 158 -12.91 -10.68 4.53
C SER A 158 -11.68 -11.20 5.30
N ARG A 159 -10.80 -10.30 5.77
CA ARG A 159 -9.62 -10.66 6.58
C ARG A 159 -10.03 -11.04 8.00
N GLU A 160 -11.08 -10.44 8.54
CA GLU A 160 -11.62 -10.77 9.85
C GLU A 160 -12.30 -12.14 9.84
N GLU A 161 -13.10 -12.45 8.81
CA GLU A 161 -13.74 -13.76 8.63
C GLU A 161 -12.71 -14.90 8.57
N LYS A 162 -11.62 -14.73 7.82
CA LYS A 162 -10.55 -15.73 7.69
C LYS A 162 -9.77 -16.00 8.98
N LEU A 163 -9.81 -15.11 9.96
CA LEU A 163 -9.16 -15.31 11.25
C LEU A 163 -10.03 -16.11 12.23
N ILE A 164 -11.32 -16.26 11.93
CA ILE A 164 -12.32 -16.92 12.78
C ILE A 164 -12.70 -18.31 12.23
N SER A 165 -12.42 -18.59 10.95
CA SER A 165 -12.53 -19.89 10.29
C SER A 165 -11.33 -20.79 10.52
#